data_AF-A0A120GAJ6-F1
#
_entry.id   AF-A0A120GAJ6-F1
#
_cell.length_a   1.000
_cell.length_b   1.000
_cell.length_c   1.000
_cell.angle_alpha   90.00
_cell.angle_beta   90.00
_cell.angle_gamma   90.00
#
_symmetry.space_group_name_H-M   'P 1'
#
loop_
_entity.id
_entity.type
_entity.pdbx_description
1 polymer ?
#
loop_
_entity_poly.entity_id
_entity_poly.type
_entity_poly.pdbx_seq_one_letter_code
_entity_poly.pdbx_strand_id
1 'polypeptide(L)'
;MSTTSPDQGAFEGHKKLEKNVTLLAAATLVTVAIGGVVEIAPLFWIDNTIEEVEGMRPYTPLEQAGRDIYIREGCYTCHSQMIRPFRDEVERYGHYSLAAESMYDHPFQWGSKRTGPDLARVGGRYSDEWHVQHLKNPQSVVPQSIMPSYSFLAETPLQVADISANLTALQRVGVPYSAIDIEMAENDMFAQADPELDAGDLQERYPKSQIRDYDGDPTRVTEMDALVAYLQMLGTLVDVDSAAAQTELAEELGR
;
A
#
# COMPACT_ATOMS: atom_id res chain seq x y z
N MET A 1 50.76 -32.97 -14.93
CA MET A 1 49.41 -33.34 -14.43
C MET A 1 49.51 -33.39 -12.91
N SER A 2 49.14 -32.31 -12.23
CA SER A 2 49.14 -32.28 -10.76
C SER A 2 47.84 -32.89 -10.27
N THR A 3 47.93 -34.06 -9.63
CA THR A 3 46.81 -34.74 -8.97
C THR A 3 46.66 -34.18 -7.56
N THR A 4 45.90 -33.12 -7.39
CA THR A 4 45.39 -32.72 -6.08
C THR A 4 44.43 -33.80 -5.61
N SER A 5 44.83 -34.57 -4.59
CA SER A 5 43.95 -35.51 -3.91
C SER A 5 42.82 -34.75 -3.21
N PRO A 6 41.57 -35.25 -3.19
CA PRO A 6 40.49 -34.59 -2.47
C PRO A 6 40.84 -34.51 -0.97
N ASP A 7 40.58 -33.36 -0.37
CA ASP A 7 40.89 -33.07 1.03
C ASP A 7 40.08 -33.99 1.97
N GLN A 8 40.74 -35.00 2.54
CA GLN A 8 40.10 -36.03 3.37
C GLN A 8 39.44 -35.46 4.64
N GLY A 9 39.91 -34.30 5.12
CA GLY A 9 39.35 -33.64 6.32
C GLY A 9 37.91 -33.15 6.12
N ALA A 10 37.55 -32.72 4.91
CA ALA A 10 36.21 -32.26 4.59
C ALA A 10 35.17 -33.41 4.65
N PHE A 11 35.55 -34.61 4.19
CA PHE A 11 34.67 -35.78 4.17
C PHE A 11 34.40 -36.35 5.58
N GLU A 12 35.37 -36.30 6.49
CA GLU A 12 35.16 -36.72 7.89
C GLU A 12 34.28 -35.73 8.67
N GLY A 13 34.42 -34.42 8.42
CA GLY A 13 33.55 -33.38 8.98
C GLY A 13 32.11 -33.55 8.52
N HIS A 14 31.91 -33.81 7.23
CA HIS A 14 30.60 -34.07 6.64
C HIS A 14 29.91 -35.28 7.29
N LYS A 15 30.63 -36.39 7.45
CA LYS A 15 30.11 -37.61 8.08
C LYS A 15 29.68 -37.40 9.55
N LYS A 16 30.32 -36.48 10.29
CA LYS A 16 29.93 -36.11 11.65
C LYS A 16 28.64 -35.28 11.67
N LEU A 17 28.49 -34.37 10.70
CA LEU A 17 27.30 -33.55 10.52
C LEU A 17 26.07 -34.41 10.18
N GLU A 18 26.18 -35.30 9.19
CA GLU A 18 25.07 -36.16 8.75
C GLU A 18 24.56 -37.13 9.82
N LYS A 19 25.45 -37.57 10.71
CA LYS A 19 25.11 -38.54 11.77
C LYS A 19 24.53 -37.90 13.03
N ASN A 20 24.61 -36.58 13.16
CA ASN A 20 24.13 -35.86 14.34
C ASN A 20 23.00 -34.91 13.95
N VAL A 21 21.76 -35.32 14.24
CA VAL A 21 20.55 -34.56 13.90
C VAL A 21 20.56 -33.15 14.51
N THR A 22 21.05 -32.98 15.74
CA THR A 22 21.13 -31.67 16.39
C THR A 22 22.13 -30.76 15.70
N LEU A 23 23.30 -31.28 15.32
CA LEU A 23 24.33 -30.51 14.62
C LEU A 23 23.87 -30.12 13.22
N LEU A 24 23.22 -31.04 12.49
CA LEU A 24 22.65 -30.76 11.18
C LEU A 24 21.55 -29.70 11.26
N ALA A 25 20.62 -29.83 12.21
CA ALA A 25 19.55 -28.85 12.41
C ALA A 25 20.09 -27.45 12.76
N ALA A 26 21.10 -27.37 13.63
CA ALA A 26 21.75 -26.10 13.97
C ALA A 26 22.46 -25.47 12.76
N ALA A 27 23.20 -26.27 11.98
CA ALA A 27 23.87 -25.80 10.77
C ALA A 27 22.86 -25.29 9.73
N THR A 28 21.78 -26.03 9.48
CA THR A 28 20.71 -25.62 8.56
C THR A 28 20.04 -24.33 9.03
N LEU A 29 19.73 -24.20 10.32
CA LEU A 29 19.14 -22.98 10.87
C LEU A 29 20.04 -21.77 10.62
N VAL A 30 21.34 -21.89 10.92
CA VAL A 30 22.31 -20.81 10.67
C VAL A 30 22.38 -20.48 9.19
N THR A 31 22.47 -21.47 8.30
CA THR A 31 22.55 -21.25 6.85
C THR A 31 21.31 -20.53 6.30
N VAL A 32 20.11 -20.92 6.72
CA VAL A 32 18.87 -20.26 6.29
C VAL A 32 18.74 -18.86 6.89
N ALA A 33 19.12 -18.67 8.16
CA ALA A 33 19.05 -17.38 8.84
C ALA A 33 19.95 -16.32 8.20
N ILE A 34 21.10 -16.69 7.62
CA ILE A 34 22.02 -15.74 6.97
C ILE A 34 21.30 -14.96 5.86
N GLY A 35 20.49 -15.61 5.02
CA GLY A 35 19.76 -14.93 3.94
C GLY A 35 18.81 -13.87 4.50
N GLY A 36 17.98 -14.25 5.48
CA GLY A 36 17.06 -13.31 6.13
C GLY A 36 17.78 -12.16 6.84
N VAL A 37 18.88 -12.42 7.52
CA VAL A 37 19.67 -11.36 8.20
C VAL A 37 20.28 -10.39 7.19
N VAL A 38 20.80 -10.88 6.06
CA VAL A 38 21.45 -10.03 5.05
C VAL A 38 20.44 -9.23 4.23
N GLU A 39 19.27 -9.79 3.93
CA GLU A 39 18.27 -9.13 3.08
C GLU A 39 17.31 -8.22 3.87
N ILE A 40 16.88 -8.63 5.08
CA ILE A 40 15.83 -7.92 5.84
C ILE A 40 16.44 -6.93 6.84
N ALA A 41 17.47 -7.33 7.57
CA ALA A 41 17.95 -6.53 8.70
C ALA A 41 18.47 -5.14 8.24
N PRO A 42 19.28 -5.01 7.17
CA PRO A 42 19.75 -3.70 6.70
C PRO A 42 18.63 -2.72 6.35
N LEU A 43 17.46 -3.19 5.90
CA LEU A 43 16.34 -2.32 5.54
C LEU A 43 15.74 -1.56 6.73
N PHE A 44 16.00 -2.00 7.98
CA PHE A 44 15.60 -1.25 9.17
C PHE A 44 16.54 -0.08 9.52
N TRP A 45 17.73 -0.02 8.91
CA TRP A 45 18.77 0.98 9.23
C TRP A 45 19.19 1.84 8.03
N ILE A 46 18.79 1.48 6.80
CA ILE A 46 19.08 2.28 5.61
C ILE A 46 18.05 3.40 5.51
N ASP A 47 18.51 4.64 5.68
CA ASP A 47 17.67 5.84 5.60
C ASP A 47 17.03 5.99 4.19
N ASN A 48 17.71 5.56 3.12
CA ASN A 48 17.22 5.67 1.73
C ASN A 48 15.93 4.90 1.42
N THR A 49 15.54 3.90 2.21
CA THR A 49 14.23 3.24 2.03
C THR A 49 13.05 4.09 2.52
N ILE A 50 13.32 5.13 3.32
CA ILE A 50 12.32 6.01 3.93
C ILE A 50 12.90 7.44 3.97
N GLU A 51 13.34 7.99 2.83
CA GLU A 51 13.44 9.46 2.76
C GLU A 51 12.01 10.01 2.78
N GLU A 52 11.67 10.76 3.82
CA GLU A 52 10.35 11.37 3.97
C GLU A 52 10.14 12.36 2.83
N VAL A 53 9.37 11.96 1.82
CA VAL A 53 8.97 12.85 0.75
C VAL A 53 8.01 13.89 1.31
N GLU A 54 8.32 15.16 1.09
CA GLU A 54 7.50 16.28 1.55
C GLU A 54 6.05 16.10 1.09
N GLY A 55 5.12 16.11 2.04
CA GLY A 55 3.68 16.01 1.79
C GLY A 55 3.06 14.63 1.99
N MET A 56 3.83 13.59 2.35
CA MET A 56 3.25 12.32 2.81
C MET A 56 2.54 12.50 4.15
N ARG A 57 1.33 11.93 4.26
CA ARG A 57 0.51 11.89 5.48
C ARG A 57 -0.09 10.50 5.65
N PRO A 58 -0.47 10.10 6.88
CA PRO A 58 -1.28 8.90 7.06
C PRO A 58 -2.64 9.02 6.38
N TYR A 59 -3.26 7.87 6.14
CA TYR A 59 -4.63 7.82 5.60
C TYR A 59 -5.61 8.48 6.56
N THR A 60 -6.65 9.12 6.01
CA THR A 60 -7.80 9.48 6.85
C THR A 60 -8.50 8.21 7.35
N PRO A 61 -9.35 8.29 8.38
CA PRO A 61 -10.09 7.13 8.86
C PRO A 61 -10.97 6.46 7.78
N LEU A 62 -11.59 7.25 6.89
CA LEU A 62 -12.37 6.75 5.76
C LEU A 62 -11.48 6.07 4.70
N GLU A 63 -10.36 6.70 4.32
CA GLU A 63 -9.38 6.13 3.39
C GLU A 63 -8.81 4.81 3.94
N GLN A 64 -8.53 4.74 5.25
CA GLN A 64 -8.06 3.52 5.92
C GLN A 64 -9.11 2.40 5.89
N ALA A 65 -10.38 2.72 6.19
CA ALA A 65 -11.46 1.76 6.07
C ALA A 65 -11.62 1.25 4.62
N GLY A 66 -11.50 2.15 3.65
CA GLY A 66 -11.52 1.82 2.22
C GLY A 66 -10.38 0.90 1.80
N ARG A 67 -9.18 1.14 2.34
CA ARG A 67 -8.01 0.26 2.15
C ARG A 67 -8.24 -1.13 2.74
N ASP A 68 -8.84 -1.21 3.92
CA ASP A 68 -9.16 -2.50 4.54
C ASP A 68 -10.21 -3.27 3.73
N ILE A 69 -11.18 -2.57 3.13
CA ILE A 69 -12.13 -3.14 2.16
C ILE A 69 -11.40 -3.59 0.88
N TYR A 70 -10.49 -2.79 0.33
CA TYR A 70 -9.67 -3.17 -0.83
C TYR A 70 -8.91 -4.49 -0.59
N ILE A 71 -8.38 -4.67 0.62
CA ILE A 71 -7.71 -5.91 1.05
C ILE A 71 -8.71 -7.05 1.21
N ARG A 72 -9.85 -6.81 1.90
CA ARG A 72 -10.91 -7.81 2.12
C ARG A 72 -11.44 -8.38 0.81
N GLU A 73 -11.64 -7.53 -0.19
CA GLU A 73 -12.12 -7.90 -1.52
C GLU A 73 -11.03 -8.53 -2.42
N GLY A 74 -9.77 -8.54 -1.98
CA GLY A 74 -8.69 -9.16 -2.72
C GLY A 74 -8.34 -8.41 -4.01
N CYS A 75 -8.57 -7.09 -4.08
CA CYS A 75 -8.26 -6.28 -5.26
C CYS A 75 -6.79 -6.39 -5.67
N TYR A 76 -5.89 -6.55 -4.69
CA TYR A 76 -4.45 -6.79 -4.86
C TYR A 76 -4.09 -8.05 -5.68
N THR A 77 -5.04 -8.99 -5.84
CA THR A 77 -4.82 -10.20 -6.65
C THR A 77 -4.85 -9.92 -8.16
N CYS A 78 -5.46 -8.80 -8.55
CA CYS A 78 -5.61 -8.37 -9.94
C CYS A 78 -4.89 -7.05 -10.23
N HIS A 79 -4.76 -6.17 -9.24
CA HIS A 79 -4.20 -4.83 -9.37
C HIS A 79 -2.92 -4.71 -8.56
N SER A 80 -1.90 -4.07 -9.14
CA SER A 80 -0.71 -3.65 -8.43
C SER A 80 -0.80 -2.19 -8.02
N GLN A 81 0.00 -1.82 -7.01
CA GLN A 81 0.22 -0.43 -6.62
C GLN A 81 1.72 -0.16 -6.53
N MET A 82 2.43 -0.44 -7.62
CA MET A 82 3.87 -0.18 -7.74
C MET A 82 4.24 -0.01 -9.22
N ILE A 83 4.43 1.23 -9.63
CA ILE A 83 4.85 1.58 -10.98
C ILE A 83 6.37 1.42 -11.07
N ARG A 84 6.84 0.62 -12.04
CA ARG A 84 8.29 0.38 -12.23
C ARG A 84 8.94 1.53 -12.99
N PRO A 85 10.25 1.77 -12.82
CA PRO A 85 10.99 2.87 -13.47
C PRO A 85 11.32 2.57 -14.95
N PHE A 86 10.31 2.15 -15.72
CA PHE A 86 10.41 1.98 -17.15
C PHE A 86 9.56 3.04 -17.86
N ARG A 87 10.07 3.56 -18.97
CA ARG A 87 9.40 4.61 -19.73
C ARG A 87 7.97 4.24 -20.14
N ASP A 88 7.74 3.01 -20.56
CA ASP A 88 6.42 2.53 -20.99
C ASP A 88 5.42 2.42 -19.82
N GLU A 89 5.89 2.15 -18.61
CA GLU A 89 5.07 2.22 -17.41
C GLU A 89 4.78 3.66 -17.03
N VAL A 90 5.78 4.54 -17.13
CA VAL A 90 5.60 5.95 -16.79
C VAL A 90 4.60 6.63 -17.73
N GLU A 91 4.69 6.37 -19.03
CA GLU A 91 3.74 6.88 -20.01
C GLU A 91 2.30 6.37 -19.77
N ARG A 92 2.14 5.17 -19.17
CA ARG A 92 0.83 4.57 -18.91
C ARG A 92 0.23 5.00 -17.56
N TYR A 93 1.03 4.97 -16.50
CA TYR A 93 0.57 5.08 -15.12
C TYR A 93 1.06 6.33 -14.40
N GLY A 94 1.92 7.15 -15.02
CA GLY A 94 2.56 8.31 -14.37
C GLY A 94 3.89 7.93 -13.72
N HIS A 95 4.47 8.83 -12.92
CA HIS A 95 5.80 8.65 -12.32
C HIS A 95 5.98 7.27 -11.66
N TYR A 96 7.19 6.72 -11.65
CA TYR A 96 7.41 5.45 -10.95
C TYR A 96 7.16 5.61 -9.45
N SER A 97 6.79 4.52 -8.77
CA SER A 97 6.49 4.57 -7.34
C SER A 97 7.77 4.78 -6.53
N LEU A 98 7.67 5.64 -5.51
CA LEU A 98 8.75 5.87 -4.56
C LEU A 98 8.53 5.03 -3.31
N ALA A 99 9.60 4.62 -2.63
CA ALA A 99 9.50 3.83 -1.40
C ALA A 99 8.69 4.55 -0.31
N ALA A 100 8.85 5.88 -0.22
CA ALA A 100 8.13 6.74 0.71
C ALA A 100 6.60 6.70 0.54
N GLU A 101 6.08 6.47 -0.67
CA GLU A 101 4.64 6.43 -0.92
C GLU A 101 3.95 5.27 -0.18
N SER A 102 4.70 4.23 0.20
CA SER A 102 4.18 3.06 0.91
C SER A 102 4.64 2.96 2.37
N MET A 103 5.25 4.01 2.93
CA MET A 103 5.81 3.98 4.28
C MET A 103 4.76 3.72 5.38
N TYR A 104 3.49 4.07 5.13
CA TYR A 104 2.37 3.85 6.06
C TYR A 104 1.51 2.64 5.69
N ASP A 105 1.89 1.86 4.67
CA ASP A 105 1.12 0.70 4.25
C ASP A 105 1.42 -0.53 5.10
N HIS A 106 0.49 -0.83 6.01
CA HIS A 106 0.52 -2.06 6.79
C HIS A 106 -0.69 -2.94 6.41
N PRO A 107 -0.53 -4.02 5.62
CA PRO A 107 0.67 -4.43 4.84
C PRO A 107 0.76 -3.75 3.46
N PHE A 108 1.96 -3.66 2.87
CA PHE A 108 2.19 -3.08 1.53
C PHE A 108 1.27 -3.64 0.42
N GLN A 109 0.91 -2.80 -0.56
CA GLN A 109 -0.03 -3.15 -1.65
C GLN A 109 0.61 -3.21 -3.06
N TRP A 110 1.93 -3.34 -3.16
CA TRP A 110 2.69 -3.29 -4.43
C TRP A 110 2.23 -4.28 -5.50
N GLY A 111 1.52 -5.34 -5.09
CA GLY A 111 0.97 -6.35 -5.99
C GLY A 111 2.02 -7.27 -6.59
N SER A 112 1.58 -8.43 -7.07
CA SER A 112 2.45 -9.44 -7.70
C SER A 112 1.95 -9.87 -9.08
N LYS A 113 0.80 -9.32 -9.51
CA LYS A 113 0.13 -9.64 -10.77
C LYS A 113 -0.65 -8.43 -11.27
N ARG A 114 -0.77 -8.30 -12.59
CA ARG A 114 -1.59 -7.29 -13.27
C ARG A 114 -2.57 -7.98 -14.21
N THR A 115 -3.72 -8.37 -13.67
CA THR A 115 -4.89 -8.77 -14.46
C THR A 115 -5.69 -7.52 -14.84
N GLY A 116 -5.81 -6.57 -13.92
CA GLY A 116 -6.20 -5.20 -14.19
C GLY A 116 -4.99 -4.26 -14.25
N PRO A 117 -5.20 -2.97 -14.58
CA PRO A 117 -4.14 -1.96 -14.59
C PRO A 117 -3.56 -1.68 -13.20
N ASP A 118 -2.37 -1.07 -13.14
CA ASP A 118 -1.80 -0.55 -11.89
C ASP A 118 -2.65 0.62 -11.35
N LEU A 119 -2.81 0.69 -10.03
CA LEU A 119 -3.64 1.68 -9.34
C LEU A 119 -2.85 2.70 -8.51
N ALA A 120 -1.51 2.63 -8.46
CA ALA A 120 -0.68 3.48 -7.60
C ALA A 120 -0.91 4.99 -7.79
N ARG A 121 -1.40 5.39 -8.97
CA ARG A 121 -1.69 6.79 -9.32
C ARG A 121 -3.07 6.96 -9.95
N VAL A 122 -4.07 6.24 -9.44
CA VAL A 122 -5.45 6.36 -9.94
C VAL A 122 -6.17 7.61 -9.40
N GLY A 123 -5.68 8.19 -8.31
CA GLY A 123 -6.27 9.38 -7.70
C GLY A 123 -6.43 10.52 -8.71
N GLY A 124 -7.65 11.05 -8.81
CA GLY A 124 -8.01 12.12 -9.75
C GLY A 124 -8.04 11.74 -11.23
N ARG A 125 -7.72 10.49 -11.63
CA ARG A 125 -7.79 10.06 -13.04
C ARG A 125 -9.22 9.82 -13.53
N TYR A 126 -10.08 9.38 -12.63
CA TYR A 126 -11.49 9.09 -12.90
C TYR A 126 -12.36 9.81 -11.86
N SER A 127 -13.60 10.15 -12.23
CA SER A 127 -14.55 10.72 -11.28
C SER A 127 -15.06 9.66 -10.31
N ASP A 128 -15.60 10.10 -9.18
CA ASP A 128 -16.20 9.20 -8.19
C ASP A 128 -17.36 8.41 -8.81
N GLU A 129 -18.18 9.06 -9.63
CA GLU A 129 -19.27 8.38 -10.33
C GLU A 129 -18.74 7.30 -11.30
N TRP A 130 -17.60 7.54 -11.96
CA TRP A 130 -16.98 6.51 -12.79
C TRP A 130 -16.53 5.32 -11.94
N HIS A 131 -15.89 5.57 -10.78
CA HIS A 131 -15.50 4.50 -9.87
C HIS A 131 -16.70 3.69 -9.38
N VAL A 132 -17.78 4.36 -8.98
CA VAL A 132 -19.03 3.73 -8.53
C VAL A 132 -19.64 2.88 -9.64
N GLN A 133 -19.78 3.41 -10.85
CA GLN A 133 -20.34 2.66 -11.98
C GLN A 133 -19.45 1.47 -12.35
N HIS A 134 -18.13 1.68 -12.39
CA HIS A 134 -17.17 0.62 -12.66
C HIS A 134 -17.21 -0.49 -11.61
N LEU A 135 -17.23 -0.15 -10.32
CA LEU A 135 -17.28 -1.14 -9.24
C LEU A 135 -18.63 -1.88 -9.22
N LYS A 136 -19.75 -1.18 -9.48
CA LYS A 136 -21.08 -1.81 -9.59
C LYS A 136 -21.14 -2.79 -10.76
N ASN A 137 -20.65 -2.41 -11.94
CA ASN A 137 -20.64 -3.25 -13.12
C ASN A 137 -19.47 -2.87 -14.05
N PRO A 138 -18.30 -3.52 -13.93
CA PRO A 138 -17.14 -3.15 -14.74
C PRO A 138 -17.42 -3.26 -16.24
N GLN A 139 -18.26 -4.22 -16.66
CA GLN A 139 -18.61 -4.46 -18.05
C GLN A 139 -19.54 -3.39 -18.64
N SER A 140 -20.25 -2.60 -17.83
CA SER A 140 -21.09 -1.52 -18.38
C SER A 140 -20.28 -0.31 -18.86
N VAL A 141 -19.12 -0.05 -18.24
CA VAL A 141 -18.22 1.06 -18.63
C VAL A 141 -17.04 0.58 -19.47
N VAL A 142 -16.59 -0.66 -19.26
CA VAL A 142 -15.51 -1.30 -20.04
C VAL A 142 -16.00 -2.68 -20.48
N PRO A 143 -16.62 -2.81 -21.67
CA PRO A 143 -17.27 -4.06 -22.11
C PRO A 143 -16.40 -5.32 -22.10
N GLN A 144 -15.09 -5.15 -22.23
CA GLN A 144 -14.10 -6.24 -22.23
C GLN A 144 -13.52 -6.53 -20.83
N SER A 145 -14.03 -5.85 -19.79
CA SER A 145 -13.52 -6.03 -18.42
C SER A 145 -13.81 -7.44 -17.93
N ILE A 146 -12.81 -8.05 -17.31
CA ILE A 146 -12.91 -9.33 -16.61
C ILE A 146 -12.99 -9.13 -15.08
N MET A 147 -13.04 -7.88 -14.62
CA MET A 147 -13.18 -7.57 -13.20
C MET A 147 -14.56 -8.03 -12.69
N PRO A 148 -14.64 -8.63 -11.49
CA PRO A 148 -15.92 -8.95 -10.86
C PRO A 148 -16.75 -7.71 -10.52
N SER A 149 -18.07 -7.88 -10.40
CA SER A 149 -18.97 -6.85 -9.85
C SER A 149 -18.84 -6.82 -8.32
N TYR A 150 -18.77 -5.61 -7.78
CA TYR A 150 -18.80 -5.28 -6.36
C TYR A 150 -20.00 -4.38 -6.01
N SER A 151 -21.13 -4.61 -6.69
CA SER A 151 -22.36 -3.81 -6.50
C SER A 151 -22.86 -3.77 -5.06
N PHE A 152 -22.63 -4.85 -4.29
CA PHE A 152 -23.01 -4.94 -2.89
C PHE A 152 -22.35 -3.88 -1.99
N LEU A 153 -21.19 -3.32 -2.37
CA LEU A 153 -20.51 -2.28 -1.59
C LEU A 153 -21.39 -1.02 -1.45
N ALA A 154 -22.20 -0.72 -2.47
CA ALA A 154 -23.13 0.40 -2.44
C ALA A 154 -24.40 0.12 -1.62
N GLU A 155 -24.66 -1.14 -1.27
CA GLU A 155 -25.79 -1.54 -0.43
C GLU A 155 -25.39 -1.77 1.03
N THR A 156 -24.09 -1.95 1.28
CA THR A 156 -23.53 -2.31 2.58
C THR A 156 -23.15 -1.04 3.34
N PRO A 157 -23.82 -0.73 4.47
CA PRO A 157 -23.43 0.41 5.31
C PRO A 157 -22.00 0.23 5.82
N LEU A 158 -21.24 1.32 5.90
CA LEU A 158 -19.90 1.28 6.46
C LEU A 158 -19.97 0.94 7.95
N GLN A 159 -19.45 -0.23 8.34
CA GLN A 159 -19.37 -0.67 9.73
C GLN A 159 -17.94 -1.07 10.06
N VAL A 160 -17.23 -0.21 10.79
CA VAL A 160 -15.94 -0.52 11.38
C VAL A 160 -16.14 -0.76 12.86
N ALA A 161 -15.72 -1.92 13.36
CA ALA A 161 -15.98 -2.32 14.75
C ALA A 161 -15.40 -1.33 15.79
N ASP A 162 -14.18 -0.85 15.55
CA ASP A 162 -13.51 0.18 16.35
C ASP A 162 -12.41 0.84 15.50
N ILE A 163 -12.74 1.95 14.85
CA ILE A 163 -11.78 2.67 13.99
C ILE A 163 -10.65 3.29 14.83
N SER A 164 -10.93 3.76 16.05
CA SER A 164 -9.92 4.29 16.97
C SER A 164 -8.90 3.23 17.37
N ALA A 165 -9.33 1.99 17.59
CA ALA A 165 -8.42 0.86 17.84
C ALA A 165 -7.56 0.52 16.62
N ASN A 166 -8.11 0.60 15.40
CA ASN A 166 -7.35 0.41 14.17
C ASN A 166 -6.24 1.48 14.03
N LEU A 167 -6.58 2.76 14.20
CA LEU A 167 -5.59 3.84 14.15
C LEU A 167 -4.56 3.72 15.28
N THR A 168 -4.97 3.30 16.48
CA THR A 168 -4.06 3.02 17.60
C THR A 168 -3.09 1.89 17.26
N ALA A 169 -3.55 0.83 16.58
CA ALA A 169 -2.67 -0.26 16.14
C ALA A 169 -1.66 0.22 15.09
N LEU A 170 -2.09 1.05 14.14
CA LEU A 170 -1.22 1.67 13.14
C LEU A 170 -0.20 2.62 13.79
N GLN A 171 -0.63 3.39 14.79
CA GLN A 171 0.25 4.25 15.58
C GLN A 171 1.37 3.45 16.25
N ARG A 172 1.05 2.27 16.79
CA ARG A 172 2.04 1.39 17.44
C ARG A 172 3.08 0.80 16.49
N VAL A 173 2.78 0.71 15.19
CA VAL A 173 3.73 0.24 14.17
C VAL A 173 4.47 1.38 13.45
N GLY A 174 4.25 2.63 13.87
CA GLY A 174 5.03 3.79 13.44
C GLY A 174 4.27 4.80 12.57
N VAL A 175 2.99 4.58 12.27
CA VAL A 175 2.19 5.55 11.53
C VAL A 175 1.90 6.77 12.43
N PRO A 176 2.16 8.02 12.00
CA PRO A 176 2.17 9.18 12.88
C PRO A 176 0.76 9.75 13.15
N TYR A 177 -0.20 8.92 13.54
CA TYR A 177 -1.49 9.39 14.05
C TYR A 177 -1.28 10.11 15.39
N SER A 178 -1.86 11.29 15.53
CA SER A 178 -1.92 12.04 16.78
C SER A 178 -3.02 11.51 17.71
N ALA A 179 -3.04 11.98 18.96
CA ALA A 179 -4.12 11.62 19.89
C ALA A 179 -5.49 12.13 19.42
N ILE A 180 -5.53 13.32 18.79
CA ILE A 180 -6.76 13.91 18.27
C ILE A 180 -7.26 13.11 17.05
N ASP A 181 -6.37 12.58 16.20
CA ASP A 181 -6.77 11.70 15.08
C ASP A 181 -7.50 10.45 15.57
N ILE A 182 -7.04 9.86 16.68
CA ILE A 182 -7.65 8.67 17.27
C ILE A 182 -8.99 9.01 17.95
N GLU A 183 -9.04 10.15 18.65
CA GLU A 183 -10.26 10.63 19.31
C GLU A 183 -11.36 10.99 18.31
N MET A 184 -11.00 11.66 17.21
CA MET A 184 -11.91 12.12 16.17
C MET A 184 -12.19 11.05 15.10
N ALA A 185 -11.55 9.89 15.17
CA ALA A 185 -11.53 8.89 14.10
C ALA A 185 -12.92 8.53 13.55
N GLU A 186 -13.91 8.33 14.41
CA GLU A 186 -15.28 8.00 14.01
C GLU A 186 -15.97 9.20 13.35
N ASN A 187 -15.87 10.40 13.95
CA ASN A 187 -16.43 11.62 13.38
C ASN A 187 -15.83 11.92 12.01
N ASP A 188 -14.50 11.87 11.90
CA ASP A 188 -13.73 12.09 10.68
C ASP A 188 -14.12 11.11 9.57
N MET A 189 -14.29 9.83 9.92
CA MET A 189 -14.68 8.79 8.96
C MET A 189 -16.01 9.12 8.29
N PHE A 190 -17.01 9.54 9.06
CA PHE A 190 -18.33 9.87 8.52
C PHE A 190 -18.39 11.27 7.92
N ALA A 191 -17.78 12.26 8.56
CA ALA A 191 -17.78 13.65 8.09
C ALA A 191 -16.99 13.84 6.78
N GLN A 192 -16.05 12.94 6.46
CA GLN A 192 -15.40 12.97 5.15
C GLN A 192 -16.33 12.53 4.00
N ALA A 193 -17.25 11.61 4.26
CA ALA A 193 -18.19 11.08 3.26
C ALA A 193 -19.53 11.84 3.23
N ASP A 194 -19.89 12.53 4.31
CA ASP A 194 -21.15 13.28 4.42
C ASP A 194 -20.86 14.80 4.48
N PRO A 195 -21.13 15.55 3.38
CA PRO A 195 -20.91 16.99 3.33
C PRO A 195 -21.72 17.81 4.34
N GLU A 196 -22.78 17.24 4.92
CA GLU A 196 -23.64 17.93 5.89
C GLU A 196 -23.12 17.79 7.34
N LEU A 197 -22.19 16.85 7.58
CA LEU A 197 -21.52 16.70 8.88
C LEU A 197 -20.35 17.69 9.00
N ASP A 198 -20.14 18.19 10.23
CA ASP A 198 -19.01 19.07 10.52
C ASP A 198 -17.71 18.27 10.60
N ALA A 199 -16.87 18.45 9.58
CA ALA A 199 -15.54 17.84 9.51
C ALA A 199 -14.49 18.55 10.38
N GLY A 200 -14.83 19.67 11.02
CA GLY A 200 -13.95 20.38 11.95
C GLY A 200 -12.57 20.70 11.34
N ASP A 201 -11.53 20.14 11.93
CA ASP A 201 -10.12 20.32 11.55
C ASP A 201 -9.55 19.19 10.66
N LEU A 202 -10.40 18.33 10.10
CA LEU A 202 -9.98 17.16 9.30
C LEU A 202 -8.99 17.52 8.19
N GLN A 203 -9.24 18.59 7.43
CA GLN A 203 -8.35 19.01 6.35
C GLN A 203 -7.05 19.66 6.84
N GLU A 204 -7.01 20.16 8.08
CA GLU A 204 -5.80 20.64 8.73
C GLU A 204 -4.92 19.47 9.17
N ARG A 205 -5.52 18.43 9.77
CA ARG A 205 -4.80 17.21 10.21
C ARG A 205 -4.42 16.30 9.05
N TYR A 206 -5.25 16.24 8.02
CA TYR A 206 -5.03 15.46 6.81
C TYR A 206 -5.03 16.35 5.55
N PRO A 207 -3.93 17.08 5.27
CA PRO A 207 -3.82 17.90 4.06
C PRO A 207 -4.14 17.13 2.78
N LYS A 208 -4.73 17.80 1.79
CA LYS A 208 -5.21 17.22 0.51
C LYS A 208 -6.39 16.22 0.62
N SER A 209 -6.86 15.88 1.82
CA SER A 209 -8.11 15.12 1.97
C SER A 209 -9.29 15.88 1.34
N GLN A 210 -10.24 15.13 0.79
CA GLN A 210 -11.43 15.67 0.16
C GLN A 210 -12.63 15.29 1.01
N ILE A 211 -13.56 16.23 1.21
CA ILE A 211 -14.83 15.99 1.90
C ILE A 211 -15.92 16.11 0.85
N ARG A 212 -16.61 15.01 0.56
CA ARG A 212 -17.70 14.94 -0.42
C ARG A 212 -18.42 13.59 -0.34
N ASP A 213 -19.59 13.54 -0.94
CA ASP A 213 -20.29 12.29 -1.27
C ASP A 213 -19.51 11.55 -2.36
N TYR A 214 -19.06 10.32 -2.06
CA TYR A 214 -18.21 9.53 -2.94
C TYR A 214 -19.00 8.48 -3.73
N ASP A 215 -20.16 8.04 -3.25
CA ASP A 215 -20.97 7.00 -3.89
C ASP A 215 -22.22 7.52 -4.63
N GLY A 216 -22.59 8.78 -4.39
CA GLY A 216 -23.72 9.49 -4.98
C GLY A 216 -25.03 9.36 -4.19
N ASP A 217 -25.00 8.78 -2.98
CA ASP A 217 -26.12 8.65 -2.06
C ASP A 217 -25.78 9.29 -0.69
N PRO A 218 -26.05 10.60 -0.50
CA PRO A 218 -25.69 11.31 0.73
C PRO A 218 -26.55 10.89 1.93
N THR A 219 -27.50 9.97 1.77
CA THR A 219 -28.39 9.56 2.87
C THR A 219 -27.73 8.58 3.84
N ARG A 220 -26.59 8.01 3.47
CA ARG A 220 -25.86 7.00 4.23
C ARG A 220 -24.41 6.91 3.77
N VAL A 221 -23.52 6.53 4.67
CA VAL A 221 -22.13 6.20 4.31
C VAL A 221 -22.01 4.69 4.11
N THR A 222 -21.49 4.28 2.96
CA THR A 222 -21.37 2.88 2.56
C THR A 222 -19.91 2.43 2.43
N GLU A 223 -19.72 1.13 2.25
CA GLU A 223 -18.41 0.59 1.90
C GLU A 223 -17.91 1.08 0.53
N MET A 224 -18.84 1.49 -0.37
CA MET A 224 -18.48 2.11 -1.64
C MET A 224 -17.80 3.47 -1.41
N ASP A 225 -18.34 4.31 -0.52
CA ASP A 225 -17.72 5.61 -0.19
C ASP A 225 -16.28 5.44 0.28
N ALA A 226 -16.09 4.54 1.23
CA ALA A 226 -14.77 4.26 1.79
C ALA A 226 -13.78 3.78 0.71
N LEU A 227 -14.18 2.82 -0.12
CA LEU A 227 -13.30 2.30 -1.18
C LEU A 227 -12.97 3.38 -2.22
N VAL A 228 -13.94 4.21 -2.63
CA VAL A 228 -13.69 5.30 -3.58
C VAL A 228 -12.79 6.37 -2.96
N ALA A 229 -13.00 6.73 -1.69
CA ALA A 229 -12.12 7.66 -0.97
C ALA A 229 -10.66 7.16 -0.95
N TYR A 230 -10.45 5.87 -0.66
CA TYR A 230 -9.12 5.25 -0.75
C TYR A 230 -8.53 5.35 -2.15
N LEU A 231 -9.27 4.95 -3.19
CA LEU A 231 -8.79 5.00 -4.58
C LEU A 231 -8.45 6.42 -5.02
N GLN A 232 -9.23 7.42 -4.60
CA GLN A 232 -9.01 8.81 -4.95
C GLN A 232 -7.76 9.43 -4.31
N MET A 233 -7.28 8.88 -3.20
CA MET A 233 -6.06 9.33 -2.54
C MET A 233 -4.79 8.73 -3.17
N LEU A 234 -4.88 7.58 -3.87
CA LEU A 234 -3.72 6.88 -4.40
C LEU A 234 -2.88 7.73 -5.36
N GLY A 235 -1.65 8.01 -4.93
CA GLY A 235 -0.64 8.72 -5.71
C GLY A 235 -0.78 10.24 -5.74
N THR A 236 -1.60 10.83 -4.86
CA THR A 236 -1.85 12.29 -4.83
C THR A 236 -1.00 13.05 -3.80
N LEU A 237 -0.38 12.35 -2.84
CA LEU A 237 0.32 12.96 -1.73
C LEU A 237 1.68 13.53 -2.13
N VAL A 238 2.43 12.83 -2.98
CA VAL A 238 3.74 13.26 -3.46
C VAL A 238 3.63 14.13 -4.72
N ASP A 239 4.33 15.26 -4.73
CA ASP A 239 4.55 16.05 -5.94
C ASP A 239 5.75 15.52 -6.75
N VAL A 240 5.46 14.54 -7.59
CA VAL A 240 6.44 13.88 -8.48
C VAL A 240 6.88 14.73 -9.67
N ASP A 241 6.19 15.85 -9.95
CA ASP A 241 6.53 16.75 -11.05
C ASP A 241 7.39 17.93 -10.58
N SER A 242 7.64 18.03 -9.27
CA SER A 242 8.51 19.05 -8.69
C SER A 242 9.94 18.95 -9.26
N ALA A 243 10.59 20.10 -9.44
CA ALA A 243 11.95 20.17 -9.96
C ALA A 243 12.96 19.40 -9.09
N ALA A 244 12.69 19.26 -7.79
CA ALA A 244 13.49 18.46 -6.86
C ALA A 244 13.40 16.95 -7.17
N ALA A 245 12.18 16.42 -7.30
CA ALA A 245 11.95 15.01 -7.66
C ALA A 245 12.54 14.65 -9.03
N GLN A 246 12.49 15.56 -10.00
CA GLN A 246 13.11 15.35 -11.31
C GLN A 246 14.64 15.45 -11.29
N THR A 247 15.22 16.20 -10.34
CA THR A 247 16.68 16.31 -10.18
C THR A 247 17.24 15.06 -9.52
N GLU A 248 16.55 14.53 -8.51
CA GLU A 248 16.89 13.24 -7.87
C GLU A 248 16.79 12.07 -8.87
N LEU A 249 15.73 12.04 -9.68
CA LEU A 249 15.60 11.10 -10.81
C LEU A 249 16.76 11.21 -11.81
N ALA A 250 17.25 12.43 -12.09
CA ALA A 250 18.40 12.61 -12.98
C ALA A 250 19.70 12.06 -12.36
N GLU A 251 19.91 12.30 -11.06
CA GLU A 251 21.06 11.79 -10.31
C GLU A 251 21.05 10.25 -10.19
N GLU A 252 19.90 9.64 -9.89
CA GLU A 252 19.75 8.18 -9.81
C GLU A 252 19.93 7.50 -11.17
N LEU A 253 19.50 8.14 -12.26
CA LEU A 253 19.71 7.64 -13.63
C LEU A 253 21.13 7.89 -14.16
N GLY A 254 22.01 8.51 -13.36
CA GLY A 254 23.38 8.84 -13.75
C GLY A 254 23.45 9.77 -14.96
N ARG A 255 22.51 10.73 -15.05
CA ARG A 255 22.42 11.72 -16.14
C ARG A 255 22.76 13.12 -15.68
#